data_AF-A0A6A4V9Y2-F1
#
_entry.id   AF-A0A6A4V9Y2-F1
#
_cell.length_a   1.000
_cell.length_b   1.000
_cell.length_c   1.000
_cell.angle_alpha   90.00
_cell.angle_beta   90.00
_cell.angle_gamma   90.00
#
_symmetry.space_group_name_H-M   'P 1'
#
loop_
_entity.id
_entity.type
_entity.pdbx_description
1 polymer ?
#
loop_
_entity_poly.entity_id
_entity_poly.type
_entity_poly.pdbx_seq_one_letter_code
_entity_poly.pdbx_strand_id
1 'polypeptide(L)'
;MKEVYEGEVTELSPQETENPMGGYGKTISSVVIGLKTAKGTKQLKLDPSIYESLQKEKVEVGDVIYIEANSGSVKRQGRSDTFASEYDLEAEEYVPLPKGDVHKKKEVIQDVTLHDLDVANARPQGGQDILSMMGQLMKPKKTEITGEAAGCEDVVAPHGIPLDLLDRLLIVRTLPYSQEEMVKIIQIRAQAEGLTVEPAALQAFGQVGADTTLRYAVQLLTPANLTAKVNGRSTITADDLKEVSELFHDAKASAKVLAANSDKFMK
;
A
#
# COMPACT_ATOMS: atom_id res chain seq x y z
N MET A 1 -23.01 -4.07 -16.80
CA MET A 1 -23.78 -4.18 -15.55
C MET A 1 -23.64 -5.59 -15.02
N LYS A 2 -23.21 -5.76 -13.77
CA LYS A 2 -23.11 -7.09 -13.14
C LYS A 2 -24.35 -7.32 -12.30
N GLU A 3 -24.95 -8.49 -12.43
CA GLU A 3 -26.04 -8.94 -11.57
C GLU A 3 -25.42 -9.58 -10.32
N VAL A 4 -25.80 -9.06 -9.15
CA VAL A 4 -25.14 -9.41 -7.90
C VAL A 4 -26.18 -9.71 -6.84
N TYR A 5 -25.89 -10.74 -6.05
CA TYR A 5 -26.63 -11.09 -4.85
C TYR A 5 -25.74 -10.79 -3.65
N GLU A 6 -26.23 -9.96 -2.74
CA GLU A 6 -25.54 -9.70 -1.49
C GLU A 6 -26.50 -9.85 -0.32
N GLY A 7 -25.98 -10.31 0.81
CA GLY A 7 -26.76 -10.45 2.02
C GLY A 7 -26.01 -11.24 3.08
N GLU A 8 -26.54 -11.18 4.29
CA GLU A 8 -26.19 -12.07 5.37
C GLU A 8 -26.74 -13.47 5.09
N VAL A 9 -25.91 -14.50 5.26
CA VAL A 9 -26.32 -15.90 5.13
C VAL A 9 -27.16 -16.30 6.33
N THR A 10 -28.44 -16.56 6.11
CA THR A 10 -29.37 -17.04 7.15
C THR A 10 -29.52 -18.56 7.16
N GLU A 11 -29.32 -19.19 6.00
CA GLU A 11 -29.48 -20.62 5.82
C GLU A 11 -28.49 -21.10 4.75
N LEU A 12 -27.82 -22.21 5.01
CA LEU A 12 -26.94 -22.88 4.06
C LEU A 12 -27.20 -24.39 4.13
N SER A 13 -27.99 -24.93 3.19
CA SER A 13 -28.36 -26.34 3.17
C SER A 13 -28.04 -27.00 1.81
N PRO A 14 -27.07 -27.93 1.74
CA PRO A 14 -26.81 -28.71 0.53
C PRO A 14 -27.90 -29.78 0.34
N GLN A 15 -28.45 -29.88 -0.87
CA GLN A 15 -29.38 -30.94 -1.26
C GLN A 15 -28.63 -32.09 -1.93
N GLU A 16 -28.52 -33.20 -1.21
CA GLU A 16 -27.92 -34.45 -1.70
C GLU A 16 -28.96 -35.28 -2.48
N THR A 17 -28.56 -35.84 -3.61
CA THR A 17 -29.36 -36.84 -4.35
C THR A 17 -28.60 -38.16 -4.46
N GLU A 18 -29.34 -39.25 -4.59
CA GLU A 18 -28.75 -40.56 -4.88
C GLU A 18 -28.18 -40.58 -6.30
N ASN A 19 -26.98 -41.11 -6.42
CA ASN A 19 -26.21 -41.08 -7.65
C ASN A 19 -26.84 -42.04 -8.69
N PRO A 20 -27.22 -41.59 -9.91
CA PRO A 20 -27.87 -42.45 -10.91
C PRO A 20 -27.01 -43.62 -11.41
N MET A 21 -25.73 -43.67 -11.02
CA MET A 21 -24.71 -44.60 -11.54
C MET A 21 -24.21 -45.62 -10.51
N GLY A 22 -24.97 -45.89 -9.44
CA GLY A 22 -24.81 -47.07 -8.58
C GLY A 22 -23.53 -47.15 -7.72
N GLY A 23 -22.77 -46.05 -7.59
CA GLY A 23 -21.60 -45.98 -6.72
C GLY A 23 -21.93 -45.48 -5.31
N TYR A 24 -21.26 -46.03 -4.29
CA TYR A 24 -21.30 -45.51 -2.92
C TYR A 24 -20.75 -44.08 -2.88
N GLY A 25 -21.64 -43.10 -2.80
CA GLY A 25 -21.30 -41.69 -2.65
C GLY A 25 -22.49 -40.80 -3.00
N LYS A 26 -22.98 -40.04 -2.01
CA LYS A 26 -24.02 -39.04 -2.24
C LYS A 26 -23.43 -37.88 -3.03
N THR A 27 -24.10 -37.46 -4.12
CA THR A 27 -23.69 -36.30 -4.92
C THR A 27 -24.58 -35.12 -4.58
N ILE A 28 -23.97 -33.94 -4.43
CA ILE A 28 -24.71 -32.69 -4.13
C ILE A 28 -25.33 -32.22 -5.45
N SER A 29 -26.66 -32.15 -5.47
CA SER A 29 -27.43 -31.75 -6.65
C SER A 29 -27.64 -30.25 -6.76
N SER A 30 -27.71 -29.56 -5.61
CA SER A 30 -27.95 -28.12 -5.52
C SER A 30 -27.73 -27.64 -4.09
N VAL A 31 -27.53 -26.35 -3.90
CA VAL A 31 -27.44 -25.73 -2.58
C VAL A 31 -28.54 -24.71 -2.42
N VAL A 32 -29.27 -24.77 -1.31
CA VAL A 32 -30.22 -23.73 -0.95
C VAL A 32 -29.52 -22.77 0.01
N ILE A 33 -29.49 -21.50 -0.37
CA ILE A 33 -28.94 -20.42 0.46
C ILE A 33 -30.02 -19.38 0.75
N GLY A 34 -30.18 -19.02 2.02
CA GLY A 34 -31.00 -17.89 2.45
C GLY A 34 -30.13 -16.65 2.62
N LEU A 35 -30.47 -15.56 1.93
CA LEU A 35 -29.79 -14.27 2.04
C LEU A 35 -30.73 -13.22 2.62
N LYS A 36 -30.23 -12.44 3.56
CA LYS A 36 -30.96 -11.35 4.24
C LYS A 36 -30.27 -10.00 4.05
N THR A 37 -31.05 -8.98 3.72
CA THR A 37 -30.64 -7.58 3.75
C THR A 37 -31.55 -6.76 4.64
N ALA A 38 -31.27 -5.47 4.82
CA ALA A 38 -32.12 -4.57 5.58
C ALA A 38 -33.56 -4.42 5.02
N LYS A 39 -33.76 -4.70 3.72
CA LYS A 39 -35.04 -4.52 3.04
C LYS A 39 -35.88 -5.81 2.96
N GLY A 40 -35.25 -6.98 2.99
CA GLY A 40 -35.96 -8.26 2.89
C GLY A 40 -35.04 -9.48 2.87
N THR A 41 -35.66 -10.66 2.82
CA THR A 41 -34.99 -11.96 2.73
C THR A 41 -35.32 -12.64 1.42
N LYS A 42 -34.37 -13.42 0.88
CA LYS A 42 -34.57 -14.20 -0.34
C LYS A 42 -33.83 -15.54 -0.22
N GLN A 43 -34.55 -16.63 -0.49
CA GLN A 43 -33.94 -17.95 -0.65
C GLN A 43 -33.61 -18.18 -2.13
N LEU A 44 -32.42 -18.72 -2.38
CA LEU A 44 -31.89 -19.01 -3.70
C LEU A 44 -31.50 -20.49 -3.77
N LYS A 45 -31.81 -21.13 -4.88
CA LYS A 45 -31.31 -22.46 -5.22
C LYS A 45 -30.15 -22.29 -6.19
N LEU A 46 -28.95 -22.66 -5.76
CA LEU A 46 -27.68 -22.47 -6.45
C LEU A 46 -27.13 -23.81 -6.97
N ASP A 47 -26.29 -23.70 -7.99
CA ASP A 47 -25.58 -24.82 -8.61
C ASP A 47 -24.54 -25.44 -7.65
N PRO A 48 -24.27 -26.75 -7.73
CA PRO A 48 -23.23 -27.41 -6.92
C PRO A 48 -21.84 -26.76 -7.00
N SER A 49 -21.46 -26.18 -8.14
CA SER A 49 -20.16 -25.48 -8.29
C SER A 49 -20.00 -24.29 -7.34
N ILE A 50 -21.09 -23.63 -6.96
CA ILE A 50 -21.07 -22.51 -6.02
C ILE A 50 -20.84 -23.03 -4.59
N TYR A 51 -21.24 -24.27 -4.29
CA TYR A 51 -20.97 -24.91 -3.00
C TYR A 51 -19.47 -25.04 -2.71
N GLU A 52 -18.70 -25.45 -3.72
CA GLU A 52 -17.24 -25.58 -3.60
C GLU A 52 -16.60 -24.21 -3.32
N SER A 53 -17.10 -23.16 -3.96
CA SER A 53 -16.66 -21.78 -3.73
C SER A 53 -17.00 -21.30 -2.30
N LEU A 54 -18.21 -21.62 -1.81
CA LEU A 54 -18.63 -21.31 -0.44
C LEU A 54 -17.78 -22.04 0.60
N GLN A 55 -17.44 -23.31 0.37
CA GLN A 55 -16.54 -24.07 1.24
C GLN A 55 -15.11 -23.51 1.22
N LYS A 56 -14.61 -23.14 0.04
CA LYS A 56 -13.26 -22.58 -0.11
C LYS A 56 -13.11 -21.24 0.62
N GLU A 57 -14.14 -20.40 0.57
CA GLU A 57 -14.21 -19.12 1.28
C GLU A 57 -14.59 -19.27 2.77
N LYS A 58 -14.83 -20.50 3.24
CA LYS A 58 -15.24 -20.83 4.62
C LYS A 58 -16.46 -20.01 5.08
N VAL A 59 -17.48 -19.95 4.24
CA VAL A 59 -18.69 -19.20 4.55
C VAL A 59 -19.55 -19.94 5.56
N GLU A 60 -19.93 -19.26 6.62
CA GLU A 60 -20.82 -19.75 7.67
C GLU A 60 -22.12 -18.95 7.76
N VAL A 61 -23.10 -19.47 8.51
CA VAL A 61 -24.36 -18.76 8.79
C VAL A 61 -24.03 -17.55 9.67
N GLY A 62 -24.46 -16.37 9.25
CA GLY A 62 -24.13 -15.08 9.89
C GLY A 62 -23.06 -14.27 9.15
N ASP A 63 -22.43 -14.82 8.11
CA ASP A 63 -21.51 -14.05 7.27
C ASP A 63 -22.24 -13.19 6.24
N VAL A 64 -21.69 -12.02 5.95
CA VAL A 64 -22.11 -11.18 4.81
C VAL A 64 -21.31 -11.58 3.58
N ILE A 65 -22.00 -12.04 2.54
CA ILE A 65 -21.36 -12.51 1.31
C ILE A 65 -21.82 -11.74 0.08
N TYR A 66 -21.00 -11.81 -0.96
CA TYR A 66 -21.28 -11.29 -2.28
C TYR A 66 -21.15 -12.40 -3.31
N ILE A 67 -22.20 -12.62 -4.10
CA ILE A 67 -22.26 -13.61 -5.18
C ILE A 67 -22.52 -12.89 -6.50
N GLU A 68 -21.62 -13.06 -7.46
CA GLU A 68 -21.83 -12.58 -8.83
C GLU A 68 -22.62 -13.63 -9.63
N ALA A 69 -23.78 -13.24 -10.17
CA ALA A 69 -24.73 -14.17 -10.80
C ALA A 69 -24.16 -14.84 -12.06
N ASN A 70 -23.29 -14.14 -12.80
CA ASN A 70 -22.76 -14.63 -14.09
C ASN A 70 -21.56 -15.56 -13.93
N SER A 71 -20.69 -15.30 -12.95
CA SER A 71 -19.44 -16.05 -12.75
C SER A 71 -19.55 -17.12 -11.67
N GLY A 72 -20.61 -17.08 -10.85
CA GLY A 72 -20.72 -17.94 -9.66
C GLY A 72 -19.65 -17.64 -8.59
N SER A 73 -18.88 -16.55 -8.76
CA SER A 73 -17.82 -16.18 -7.82
C SER A 73 -18.43 -15.66 -6.53
N VAL A 74 -18.02 -16.28 -5.43
CA VAL A 74 -18.42 -15.90 -4.07
C VAL A 74 -17.26 -15.19 -3.39
N LYS A 75 -17.54 -14.12 -2.64
CA LYS A 75 -16.59 -13.44 -1.77
C LYS A 75 -17.21 -13.25 -0.39
N ARG A 76 -16.51 -13.67 0.67
CA ARG A 76 -16.86 -13.35 2.05
C ARG A 76 -16.43 -11.91 2.35
N GLN A 77 -17.36 -11.03 2.74
CA GLN A 77 -17.05 -9.64 3.11
C GLN A 77 -16.68 -9.52 4.58
N GLY A 78 -17.25 -10.37 5.44
CA GLY A 78 -17.01 -10.36 6.88
C GLY A 78 -18.21 -10.88 7.64
N ARG A 79 -18.14 -10.85 8.97
CA ARG A 79 -19.21 -11.34 9.84
C ARG A 79 -20.25 -10.25 10.08
N SER A 80 -21.54 -10.61 10.15
CA SER A 80 -22.60 -9.61 10.40
C SER A 80 -22.50 -9.02 11.80
N ASP A 81 -22.64 -7.70 11.92
CA ASP A 81 -22.69 -6.97 13.20
C ASP A 81 -23.73 -7.54 14.18
N THR A 82 -24.78 -8.19 13.68
CA THR A 82 -25.82 -8.81 14.53
C THR A 82 -25.28 -9.95 15.40
N PHE A 83 -24.16 -10.55 14.98
CA PHE A 83 -23.50 -11.65 15.66
C PHE A 83 -22.26 -11.21 16.44
N ALA A 84 -21.95 -9.90 16.47
CA ALA A 84 -20.92 -9.34 17.34
C ALA A 84 -21.36 -9.48 18.80
N SER A 85 -20.93 -10.56 19.47
CA SER A 85 -21.09 -10.68 20.91
C SER A 85 -20.05 -9.80 21.61
N GLU A 86 -20.38 -9.19 22.74
CA GLU A 86 -19.47 -8.35 23.53
C GLU A 86 -18.24 -9.11 24.08
N TYR A 87 -18.14 -10.43 23.83
CA TYR A 87 -17.10 -11.32 24.38
C TYR A 87 -16.28 -12.06 23.32
N ASP A 88 -16.39 -11.67 22.05
CA ASP A 88 -15.60 -12.33 21.00
C ASP A 88 -14.18 -11.75 20.94
N LEU A 89 -13.18 -12.58 21.29
CA LEU A 89 -11.75 -12.27 21.19
C LEU A 89 -11.21 -12.51 19.77
N GLU A 90 -12.05 -12.94 18.83
CA GLU A 90 -11.68 -13.21 17.44
C GLU A 90 -11.60 -11.92 16.61
N ALA A 91 -10.48 -11.77 15.88
CA ALA A 91 -10.19 -10.62 15.03
C ALA A 91 -10.90 -10.69 13.66
N GLU A 92 -12.18 -11.06 13.64
CA GLU A 92 -12.96 -11.07 12.40
C GLU A 92 -13.42 -9.64 12.05
N GLU A 93 -13.42 -9.32 10.75
CA GLU A 93 -13.92 -8.04 10.25
C GLU A 93 -15.45 -8.04 10.28
N TYR A 94 -16.02 -7.21 11.15
CA TYR A 94 -17.47 -7.06 11.30
C TYR A 94 -18.02 -6.06 10.27
N VAL A 95 -19.05 -6.49 9.55
CA VAL A 95 -19.65 -5.75 8.43
C VAL A 95 -21.15 -5.58 8.69
N PRO A 96 -21.70 -4.37 8.49
CA PRO A 96 -23.12 -4.13 8.67
C PRO A 96 -23.96 -4.84 7.61
N LEU A 97 -25.20 -5.12 7.98
CA LEU A 97 -26.22 -5.64 7.06
C LEU A 97 -26.32 -4.79 5.78
N PRO A 98 -26.22 -5.40 4.59
CA PRO A 98 -26.32 -4.64 3.34
C PRO A 98 -27.67 -3.93 3.20
N LYS A 99 -27.63 -2.71 2.67
CA LYS A 99 -28.81 -1.87 2.42
C LYS A 99 -29.37 -2.12 1.02
N GLY A 100 -30.69 -2.24 0.91
CA GLY A 100 -31.38 -2.43 -0.36
C GLY A 100 -31.81 -3.88 -0.59
N ASP A 101 -32.19 -4.20 -1.83
CA ASP A 101 -32.65 -5.54 -2.20
C ASP A 101 -31.49 -6.53 -2.27
N VAL A 102 -31.76 -7.79 -1.87
CA VAL A 102 -30.80 -8.90 -1.95
C VAL A 102 -30.23 -9.05 -3.37
N HIS A 103 -31.08 -8.87 -4.39
CA HIS A 103 -30.68 -8.91 -5.79
C HIS A 103 -30.61 -7.49 -6.35
N LYS A 104 -29.45 -7.09 -6.86
CA LYS A 104 -29.25 -5.77 -7.44
C LYS A 104 -28.39 -5.80 -8.69
N LYS A 105 -28.61 -4.83 -9.57
CA LYS A 105 -27.74 -4.57 -10.72
C LYS A 105 -26.75 -3.49 -10.33
N LYS A 106 -25.47 -3.86 -10.24
CA LYS A 106 -24.40 -2.92 -9.88
C LYS A 106 -23.53 -2.66 -11.11
N GLU A 107 -23.29 -1.39 -11.38
CA GLU A 107 -22.20 -0.98 -12.27
C GLU A 107 -20.91 -1.03 -11.47
N VAL A 108 -19.98 -1.87 -11.90
CA VAL A 108 -18.67 -2.01 -11.27
C VAL A 108 -17.68 -1.34 -12.21
N ILE A 109 -17.18 -0.19 -11.78
CA ILE A 109 -16.07 0.49 -12.45
C ILE A 109 -14.80 -0.23 -12.01
N GLN A 110 -14.05 -0.73 -12.97
CA GLN A 110 -12.78 -1.40 -12.72
C GLN A 110 -11.69 -0.64 -13.47
N ASP A 111 -10.83 0.02 -12.72
CA ASP A 111 -9.67 0.69 -13.28
C ASP A 111 -8.55 -0.33 -13.48
N VAL A 112 -8.09 -0.44 -14.72
CA VAL A 112 -7.01 -1.37 -15.09
C VAL A 112 -5.95 -0.59 -15.85
N THR A 113 -4.68 -0.72 -15.45
CA THR A 113 -3.61 -0.11 -16.21
C THR A 113 -3.31 -0.93 -17.46
N LEU A 114 -2.85 -0.29 -18.55
CA LEU A 114 -2.39 -1.03 -19.74
C LEU A 114 -1.30 -2.03 -19.39
N HIS A 115 -0.45 -1.71 -18.40
CA HIS A 115 0.56 -2.63 -17.89
C HIS A 115 -0.05 -3.91 -17.31
N ASP A 116 -1.12 -3.80 -16.54
CA ASP A 116 -1.80 -4.96 -15.96
C ASP A 116 -2.44 -5.84 -17.05
N LEU A 117 -3.00 -5.22 -18.09
CA LEU A 117 -3.52 -5.93 -19.27
C LEU A 117 -2.40 -6.66 -20.02
N ASP A 118 -1.26 -6.01 -20.24
CA ASP A 118 -0.11 -6.60 -20.90
C ASP A 118 0.44 -7.79 -20.09
N VAL A 119 0.53 -7.64 -18.77
CA VAL A 119 0.98 -8.73 -17.87
C VAL A 119 -0.02 -9.88 -17.86
N ALA A 120 -1.31 -9.60 -17.79
CA ALA A 120 -2.36 -10.63 -17.80
C ALA A 120 -2.37 -11.43 -19.11
N ASN A 121 -2.12 -10.77 -20.24
CA ASN A 121 -2.05 -11.41 -21.55
C ASN A 121 -0.72 -12.15 -21.78
N ALA A 122 0.41 -11.57 -21.36
CA ALA A 122 1.74 -12.16 -21.56
C ALA A 122 2.06 -13.29 -20.56
N ARG A 123 1.46 -13.25 -19.36
CA ARG A 123 1.62 -14.24 -18.29
C ARG A 123 0.28 -14.48 -17.60
N PRO A 124 -0.61 -15.32 -18.17
CA PRO A 124 -1.87 -15.63 -17.54
C PRO A 124 -1.64 -16.30 -16.18
N GLN A 125 -1.96 -15.61 -15.08
CA GLN A 125 -1.85 -16.13 -13.70
C GLN A 125 -2.99 -17.10 -13.31
N GLY A 126 -3.66 -17.71 -14.28
CA GLY A 126 -4.83 -18.56 -14.06
C GLY A 126 -4.65 -20.06 -14.32
N GLY A 127 -3.44 -20.51 -14.64
CA GLY A 127 -3.17 -21.93 -14.87
C GLY A 127 -2.85 -22.67 -13.57
N GLN A 128 -3.66 -23.68 -13.22
CA GLN A 128 -3.42 -24.68 -12.16
C GLN A 128 -2.20 -25.61 -12.45
N ASP A 129 -1.26 -25.19 -13.28
CA ASP A 129 -0.11 -26.01 -13.68
C ASP A 129 1.14 -25.66 -12.87
N ILE A 130 1.86 -26.70 -12.44
CA ILE A 130 3.14 -26.65 -11.70
C ILE A 130 4.19 -25.75 -12.41
N LEU A 131 4.05 -25.57 -13.72
CA LEU A 131 4.88 -24.70 -14.56
C LEU A 131 4.68 -23.19 -14.28
N SER A 132 3.47 -22.77 -13.89
CA SER A 132 3.17 -21.36 -13.54
C SER A 132 3.79 -20.96 -12.18
N MET A 133 3.93 -21.92 -11.26
CA MET A 133 4.64 -21.75 -9.99
C MET A 133 6.17 -21.63 -10.17
N MET A 134 6.78 -22.40 -11.08
CA MET A 134 8.23 -22.29 -11.36
C MET A 134 8.60 -20.93 -11.99
N GLY A 135 7.72 -20.33 -12.79
CA GLY A 135 7.93 -19.02 -13.39
C GLY A 135 7.92 -17.84 -12.39
N GLN A 136 7.33 -18.02 -11.21
CA GLN A 136 7.36 -17.04 -10.11
C GLN A 136 8.65 -17.13 -9.28
N LEU A 137 9.23 -18.33 -9.15
CA LEU A 137 10.50 -18.53 -8.43
C LEU A 137 11.73 -18.03 -9.20
N MET A 138 11.64 -17.93 -10.53
CA MET A 138 12.73 -17.55 -11.43
C MET A 138 12.65 -16.11 -11.96
N LYS A 139 11.98 -15.18 -11.24
CA LYS A 139 12.03 -13.75 -11.60
C LYS A 139 13.28 -13.10 -10.99
N PRO A 140 14.31 -12.73 -11.78
CA PRO A 140 15.34 -11.83 -11.28
C PRO A 140 14.69 -10.49 -10.90
N LYS A 141 15.04 -9.97 -9.71
CA LYS A 141 14.62 -8.64 -9.28
C LYS A 141 15.14 -7.63 -10.30
N LYS A 142 14.25 -6.80 -10.87
CA LYS A 142 14.66 -5.70 -11.74
C LYS A 142 15.62 -4.81 -10.97
N THR A 143 16.81 -4.61 -11.51
CA THR A 143 17.75 -3.60 -11.02
C THR A 143 17.15 -2.23 -11.26
N GLU A 144 17.14 -1.42 -10.21
CA GLU A 144 16.74 -0.02 -10.25
C GLU A 144 17.58 0.74 -11.29
N ILE A 145 16.97 1.77 -11.87
CA ILE A 145 17.59 2.64 -12.86
C ILE A 145 18.70 3.42 -12.15
N THR A 146 19.95 3.02 -12.34
CA THR A 146 21.12 3.83 -11.98
C THR A 146 21.21 5.01 -12.94
N GLY A 147 21.42 6.21 -12.38
CA GLY A 147 21.46 7.50 -13.08
C GLY A 147 22.70 7.73 -13.94
N GLU A 148 23.12 6.73 -14.71
CA GLU A 148 24.09 6.86 -15.78
C GLU A 148 23.38 6.50 -17.08
N ALA A 149 23.38 7.43 -18.03
CA ALA A 149 22.96 7.13 -19.39
C ALA A 149 23.91 6.05 -19.95
N ALA A 150 23.48 4.79 -19.88
CA ALA A 150 24.21 3.66 -20.42
C ALA A 150 24.43 3.87 -21.93
N GLY A 151 25.69 4.03 -22.35
CA GLY A 151 26.09 3.95 -23.76
C GLY A 151 27.00 5.06 -24.29
N CYS A 152 27.39 6.06 -23.50
CA CYS A 152 28.32 7.10 -23.96
C CYS A 152 29.47 7.28 -22.95
N GLU A 153 30.46 6.40 -22.98
CA GLU A 153 31.63 6.47 -22.08
C GLU A 153 32.53 7.70 -22.35
N ASP A 154 32.39 8.37 -23.51
CA ASP A 154 33.33 9.40 -23.96
C ASP A 154 32.75 10.81 -24.22
N VAL A 155 31.44 11.02 -24.02
CA VAL A 155 30.81 12.31 -24.37
C VAL A 155 30.31 13.05 -23.12
N VAL A 156 31.03 14.10 -22.74
CA VAL A 156 30.59 15.04 -21.70
C VAL A 156 29.47 15.90 -22.26
N ALA A 157 28.23 15.59 -21.90
CA ALA A 157 27.06 16.35 -22.31
C ALA A 157 26.44 17.14 -21.13
N PRO A 158 25.85 18.32 -21.36
CA PRO A 158 25.17 19.08 -20.30
C PRO A 158 24.10 18.22 -19.61
N HIS A 159 24.11 18.19 -18.28
CA HIS A 159 23.18 17.40 -17.46
C HIS A 159 23.20 15.88 -17.73
N GLY A 160 24.19 15.35 -18.45
CA GLY A 160 24.23 13.95 -18.89
C GLY A 160 23.21 13.61 -19.98
N ILE A 161 22.64 14.61 -20.66
CA ILE A 161 21.61 14.45 -21.69
C ILE A 161 22.22 14.66 -23.08
N PRO A 162 22.05 13.73 -24.04
CA PRO A 162 22.49 13.93 -25.42
C PRO A 162 21.92 15.20 -26.05
N LEU A 163 22.70 15.89 -26.88
CA LEU A 163 22.31 17.18 -27.49
C LEU A 163 21.00 17.08 -28.30
N ASP A 164 20.77 15.99 -29.02
CA ASP A 164 19.50 15.76 -29.77
C ASP A 164 18.27 15.72 -28.86
N LEU A 165 18.41 15.21 -27.63
CA LEU A 165 17.33 15.22 -26.66
C LEU A 165 17.23 16.58 -25.96
N LEU A 166 18.36 17.22 -25.68
CA LEU A 166 18.39 18.54 -25.03
C LEU A 166 17.66 19.60 -25.86
N ASP A 167 17.80 19.57 -27.19
CA ASP A 167 17.09 20.48 -28.11
C ASP A 167 15.56 20.31 -28.11
N ARG A 168 15.06 19.18 -27.58
CA ARG A 168 13.61 18.89 -27.46
C ARG A 168 13.06 19.20 -26.07
N LEU A 169 13.91 19.60 -25.13
CA LEU A 169 13.53 19.84 -23.73
C LEU A 169 13.44 21.34 -23.42
N LEU A 170 12.41 21.71 -22.66
CA LEU A 170 12.33 23.02 -22.04
C LEU A 170 13.11 23.00 -20.72
N ILE A 171 14.21 23.75 -20.65
CA ILE A 171 15.02 23.84 -19.42
C ILE A 171 14.46 24.92 -18.50
N VAL A 172 13.89 24.51 -17.37
CA VAL A 172 13.47 25.40 -16.29
C VAL A 172 14.57 25.48 -15.24
N ARG A 173 15.17 26.66 -15.05
CA ARG A 173 16.24 26.86 -14.08
C ARG A 173 15.68 27.07 -12.68
N THR A 174 16.20 26.35 -11.70
CA THR A 174 15.92 26.56 -10.28
C THR A 174 17.02 27.41 -9.65
N LEU A 175 16.63 28.43 -8.87
CA LEU A 175 17.56 29.24 -8.08
C LEU A 175 17.72 28.65 -6.67
N PRO A 176 18.88 28.83 -6.02
CA PRO A 176 19.06 28.42 -4.64
C PRO A 176 18.15 29.24 -3.71
N TYR A 177 17.65 28.61 -2.65
CA TYR A 177 16.86 29.28 -1.63
C TYR A 177 17.71 30.24 -0.80
N SER A 178 17.13 31.38 -0.44
CA SER A 178 17.66 32.28 0.59
C SER A 178 17.43 31.71 2.00
N GLN A 179 18.19 32.20 2.98
CA GLN A 179 18.03 31.77 4.38
C GLN A 179 16.60 31.99 4.89
N GLU A 180 15.97 33.10 4.53
CA GLU A 180 14.59 33.40 4.93
C GLU A 180 13.58 32.39 4.35
N GLU A 181 13.78 31.96 3.11
CA GLU A 181 12.96 30.93 2.47
C GLU A 181 13.20 29.56 3.12
N MET A 182 14.45 29.24 3.47
CA MET A 182 14.77 28.00 4.18
C MET A 182 14.07 27.94 5.55
N VAL A 183 14.06 29.04 6.31
CA VAL A 183 13.35 29.10 7.60
C VAL A 183 11.85 28.82 7.41
N LYS A 184 11.22 29.41 6.38
CA LYS A 184 9.80 29.15 6.08
C LYS A 184 9.54 27.70 5.69
N ILE A 185 10.41 27.09 4.88
CA ILE A 185 10.29 25.69 4.47
C ILE A 185 10.39 24.77 5.69
N ILE A 186 11.35 25.03 6.58
CA ILE A 186 11.55 24.27 7.81
C ILE A 186 10.36 24.44 8.76
N GLN A 187 9.79 25.65 8.85
CA GLN A 187 8.58 25.90 9.62
C GLN A 187 7.37 25.09 9.10
N ILE A 188 7.15 25.08 7.78
CA ILE A 188 6.07 24.28 7.17
C ILE A 188 6.30 22.79 7.47
N ARG A 189 7.55 22.33 7.39
CA ARG A 189 7.89 20.93 7.67
C ARG A 189 7.66 20.56 9.13
N ALA A 190 8.07 21.43 10.06
CA ALA A 190 7.81 21.25 11.48
C ALA A 190 6.31 21.18 11.78
N GLN A 191 5.50 22.04 11.14
CA GLN A 191 4.04 21.99 11.27
C GLN A 191 3.44 20.69 10.73
N ALA A 192 3.91 20.21 9.57
CA ALA A 192 3.44 18.96 8.98
C ALA A 192 3.77 17.73 9.84
N GLU A 193 4.89 17.77 10.58
CA GLU A 193 5.28 16.72 11.54
C GLU A 193 4.68 16.93 12.94
N GLY A 194 3.90 17.98 13.16
CA GLY A 194 3.30 18.30 14.46
C GLY A 194 4.32 18.70 15.53
N LEU A 195 5.45 19.27 15.13
CA LEU A 195 6.56 19.67 16.00
C LEU A 195 6.46 21.13 16.40
N THR A 196 6.60 21.41 17.70
CA THR A 196 6.70 22.78 18.22
C THR A 196 8.16 23.21 18.31
N VAL A 197 8.55 24.18 17.49
CA VAL A 197 9.93 24.71 17.42
C VAL A 197 9.94 26.16 17.89
N GLU A 198 10.91 26.51 18.72
CA GLU A 198 11.12 27.89 19.16
C GLU A 198 11.59 28.79 18.00
N PRO A 199 11.16 30.08 17.92
CA PRO A 199 11.61 31.00 16.86
C PRO A 199 13.14 31.15 16.76
N ALA A 200 13.85 31.13 17.90
CA ALA A 200 15.31 31.18 17.92
C ALA A 200 15.94 29.90 17.32
N ALA A 201 15.35 28.73 17.59
CA ALA A 201 15.78 27.48 17.01
C ALA A 201 15.53 27.45 15.49
N LEU A 202 14.40 27.98 15.01
CA LEU A 202 14.11 28.08 13.57
C LEU A 202 15.16 28.89 12.81
N GLN A 203 15.64 30.00 13.38
CA GLN A 203 16.72 30.78 12.78
C GLN A 203 18.04 29.99 12.74
N ALA A 204 18.35 29.26 13.80
CA ALA A 204 19.53 28.39 13.83
C ALA A 204 19.45 27.26 12.79
N PHE A 205 18.28 26.62 12.62
CA PHE A 205 18.04 25.65 11.55
C PHE A 205 18.22 26.27 10.16
N GLY A 206 17.77 27.51 9.95
CA GLY A 206 17.99 28.25 8.71
C GLY A 206 19.47 28.50 8.42
N GLN A 207 20.25 28.88 9.44
CA GLN A 207 21.70 29.06 9.33
C GLN A 207 22.41 27.74 8.99
N VAL A 208 22.08 26.66 9.70
CA VAL A 208 22.62 25.31 9.41
C VAL A 208 22.29 24.89 7.97
N GLY A 209 21.08 25.17 7.49
CA GLY A 209 20.68 24.90 6.12
C GLY A 209 21.49 25.67 5.07
N ALA A 210 21.86 26.92 5.36
CA ALA A 210 22.69 27.76 4.51
C ALA A 210 24.16 27.27 4.47
N ASP A 211 24.72 26.86 5.61
CA ASP A 211 26.10 26.39 5.72
C ASP A 211 26.28 24.98 5.12
N THR A 212 25.25 24.14 5.22
CA THR A 212 25.25 22.74 4.76
C THR A 212 24.32 22.53 3.55
N THR A 213 23.11 22.00 3.80
CA THR A 213 22.02 21.81 2.83
C THR A 213 20.67 21.86 3.54
N LEU A 214 19.62 22.28 2.83
CA LEU A 214 18.24 22.28 3.34
C LEU A 214 17.77 20.87 3.77
N ARG A 215 18.19 19.83 3.04
CA ARG A 215 17.85 18.43 3.36
C ARG A 215 18.38 18.04 4.73
N TYR A 216 19.64 18.36 5.00
CA TYR A 216 20.25 18.07 6.30
C TYR A 216 19.54 18.82 7.43
N ALA A 217 19.28 20.11 7.27
CA ALA A 217 18.56 20.90 8.27
C ALA A 217 17.17 20.32 8.60
N VAL A 218 16.42 19.85 7.59
CA VAL A 218 15.12 19.19 7.79
C VAL A 218 15.27 17.85 8.52
N GLN A 219 16.28 17.04 8.17
CA GLN A 219 16.52 15.75 8.81
C GLN A 219 16.89 15.87 10.29
N LEU A 220 17.43 17.02 10.71
CA LEU A 220 17.76 17.30 12.12
C LEU A 220 16.52 17.60 12.99
N LEU A 221 15.36 17.91 12.41
CA LEU A 221 14.13 18.21 13.18
C LEU A 221 13.68 17.02 14.04
N THR A 222 13.64 15.82 13.46
CA THR A 222 13.21 14.61 14.15
C THR A 222 14.11 14.24 15.33
N PRO A 223 15.45 14.13 15.18
CA PRO A 223 16.33 13.88 16.32
C PRO A 223 16.34 15.03 17.33
N ALA A 224 16.22 16.30 16.91
CA ALA A 224 16.09 17.41 17.85
C ALA A 224 14.81 17.33 18.70
N ASN A 225 13.70 16.84 18.12
CA ASN A 225 12.48 16.55 18.87
C ASN A 225 12.68 15.42 19.88
N LEU A 226 13.42 14.37 19.50
CA LEU A 226 13.70 13.26 20.40
C LEU A 226 14.57 13.71 21.58
N THR A 227 15.62 14.50 21.32
CA THR A 227 16.46 15.10 22.37
C THR A 227 15.63 16.00 23.30
N ALA A 228 14.75 16.84 22.75
CA ALA A 228 13.85 17.65 23.56
C ALA A 228 12.96 16.78 24.46
N LYS A 229 12.37 15.70 23.92
CA LYS A 229 11.53 14.75 24.68
C LYS A 229 12.31 14.01 25.77
N VAL A 230 13.54 13.59 25.50
CA VAL A 230 14.43 12.95 26.50
C VAL A 230 14.71 13.93 27.65
N ASN A 231 14.87 15.21 27.32
CA ASN A 231 15.02 16.30 28.29
C ASN A 231 13.70 16.73 28.97
N GLY A 232 12.60 16.01 28.74
CA GLY A 232 11.28 16.30 29.33
C GLY A 232 10.57 17.52 28.73
N ARG A 233 11.06 18.06 27.60
CA ARG A 233 10.50 19.22 26.91
C ARG A 233 9.73 18.77 25.66
N SER A 234 8.63 19.47 25.35
CA SER A 234 7.87 19.26 24.11
C SER A 234 8.29 20.22 22.99
N THR A 235 9.04 21.27 23.32
CA THR A 235 9.48 22.32 22.40
C THR A 235 10.97 22.19 22.09
N ILE A 236 11.30 22.24 20.79
CA ILE A 236 12.70 22.20 20.31
C ILE A 236 13.35 23.57 20.50
N THR A 237 14.51 23.57 21.16
CA THR A 237 15.33 24.76 21.44
C THR A 237 16.61 24.75 20.61
N ALA A 238 17.32 25.88 20.58
CA ALA A 238 18.59 25.99 19.84
C ALA A 238 19.71 25.10 20.42
N ASP A 239 19.65 24.75 21.70
CA ASP A 239 20.66 23.89 22.32
C ASP A 239 20.49 22.42 21.93
N ASP A 240 19.24 21.94 21.77
CA ASP A 240 18.95 20.59 21.24
C ASP A 240 19.54 20.45 19.82
N LEU A 241 19.47 21.52 19.02
CA LEU A 241 20.06 21.53 17.68
C LEU A 241 21.59 21.43 17.71
N LYS A 242 22.26 22.12 18.63
CA LYS A 242 23.72 22.04 18.77
C LYS A 242 24.15 20.61 19.12
N GLU A 243 23.50 20.00 20.10
CA GLU A 243 23.77 18.62 20.51
C GLU A 243 23.58 17.65 19.35
N VAL A 244 22.47 17.76 18.63
CA VAL A 244 22.18 16.88 17.49
C VAL A 244 23.16 17.12 16.34
N SER A 245 23.60 18.36 16.10
CA SER A 245 24.59 18.67 15.05
C SER A 245 25.98 18.09 15.32
N GLU A 246 26.32 17.83 16.58
CA GLU A 246 27.55 17.13 16.96
C GLU A 246 27.42 15.61 16.77
N LEU A 247 26.24 15.06 17.05
CA LEU A 247 25.97 13.61 16.94
C LEU A 247 25.82 13.15 15.48
N PHE A 248 25.17 13.96 14.65
CA PHE A 248 24.91 13.64 13.26
C PHE A 248 25.69 14.60 12.38
N HIS A 249 26.73 14.13 11.70
CA HIS A 249 27.52 14.97 10.79
C HIS A 249 26.88 15.07 9.41
N ASP A 250 27.04 16.23 8.77
CA ASP A 250 26.71 16.39 7.36
C ASP A 250 27.74 15.70 6.46
N ALA A 251 27.40 15.52 5.19
CA ALA A 251 28.27 14.83 4.24
C ALA A 251 29.63 15.53 4.08
N LYS A 252 29.70 16.87 4.15
CA LYS A 252 30.96 17.60 4.02
C LYS A 252 31.84 17.41 5.25
N ALA A 253 31.30 17.49 6.46
CA ALA A 253 32.06 17.20 7.67
C ALA A 253 32.53 15.75 7.70
N SER A 254 31.66 14.80 7.35
CA SER A 254 32.01 13.37 7.28
C SER A 254 33.15 13.11 6.29
N ALA A 255 33.10 13.72 5.09
CA ALA A 255 34.17 13.62 4.11
C ALA A 255 35.51 14.20 4.61
N LYS A 256 35.48 15.30 5.37
CA LYS A 256 36.69 15.86 5.99
C LYS A 256 37.29 14.92 7.05
N VAL A 257 36.44 14.30 7.87
CA VAL A 257 36.87 13.31 8.88
C VAL A 257 37.49 12.09 8.21
N LEU A 258 36.90 11.63 7.11
CA LEU A 258 37.42 10.52 6.30
C LEU A 258 38.78 10.87 5.68
N ALA A 259 38.89 12.06 5.08
CA ALA A 259 40.14 12.54 4.47
C ALA A 259 41.26 12.70 5.51
N ALA A 260 40.95 13.19 6.72
CA ALA A 260 41.93 13.34 7.79
C ALA A 260 42.41 11.99 8.38
N ASN A 261 41.63 10.92 8.20
CA ASN A 261 41.92 9.58 8.70
C ASN A 261 42.10 8.57 7.56
N SER A 262 42.47 9.01 6.35
CA SER A 262 42.56 8.16 5.15
C SER A 262 43.39 6.91 5.35
N ASP A 263 44.41 6.98 6.21
CA ASP A 263 45.35 5.89 6.46
C ASP A 263 44.76 4.79 7.35
N LYS A 264 43.62 5.05 8.01
CA LYS A 264 42.92 4.11 8.89
C LYS A 264 41.79 3.36 8.19
N PHE A 265 41.41 3.78 6.98
CA PHE A 265 40.30 3.18 6.23
C PHE A 265 40.81 2.36 5.05
N MET A 266 40.17 1.23 4.79
CA MET A 266 40.45 0.42 3.60
C MET A 266 39.95 1.16 2.35
N LYS A 267 40.75 1.09 1.29
CA LYS A 267 40.40 1.61 -0.03
C LYS A 267 39.63 0.58 -0.83
#